data_AF-A0A0G1W174-F1
#
_entry.id   AF-A0A0G1W174-F1
#
_cell.length_a   1.000
_cell.length_b   1.000
_cell.length_c   1.000
_cell.angle_alpha   90.00
_cell.angle_beta   90.00
_cell.angle_gamma   90.00
#
_symmetry.space_group_name_H-M   'P 1'
#
loop_
_entity.id
_entity.type
_entity.pdbx_description
1 polymer ?
#
loop_
_entity_poly.entity_id
_entity_poly.type
_entity_poly.pdbx_seq_one_letter_code
_entity_poly.pdbx_strand_id
1 'polypeptide(L)'
;MCGIAGFVGEGTREHLKKMTRAISYRGPDGEGFLFDAKAGVGLGHRRLSIIDLQGGGQPIYNEDRSVAVIFNGEIYNFEALRATLLPRHTFATKSDTEVIAHLYEEKGEKLFENLSGMFAIALYDSKKERLLLARDRLGKKPLYWGMFGGTLLFGSEQKALMQHPLFTRELDIESLASYMSLDYVPTPRGIFKGVYKLPPASYLVFENRKIKQEIFWKPHFEESKISFAEALTGLDTRLAHSVKERLVADVPLGIFLSGGIDSTTIAYYAQKNSARPIETFSVAFKEKSFDESAYAKLAAKHLGTSHHEATFTAKDLLDSVPTVFGLLDEPLADPSILPTSLLSSFTRKKVTVALGGDGGDELFAGYPTFQAERFATLFAHLPRAVKSAAAFFADKLPVQQHKGLGMQFKAEKFIEGFGVEPKYRHARWLGSFGTGDYVKMFTPDILRSLSFYNPYEPVDRYLEEARIASPENALLYVYLRTYLMDQVLVKVDRASMWNALEVRAPFLDEHLVDFVQSLPYDFKCNGWRTKYILKELMRDKLPRAIVERQKKGFGVPVGAWLKADLRDLTHDALSESRIRKDGIFEPKYVQTLLREHERGTRNHRKLLWSLLVFQLWQLKWGR
;
A
#
# COMPACT_ATOMS: atom_id res chain seq x y z
N MET A 1 4.47 -3.88 -14.46
CA MET A 1 3.20 -4.34 -13.92
C MET A 1 2.09 -3.89 -14.84
N CYS A 2 1.02 -4.65 -14.94
CA CYS A 2 -0.04 -4.38 -15.90
C CYS A 2 -1.15 -3.50 -15.31
N GLY A 3 -2.18 -3.26 -16.11
CA GLY A 3 -3.46 -2.73 -15.67
C GLY A 3 -4.60 -3.57 -16.24
N ILE A 4 -5.61 -3.88 -15.42
CA ILE A 4 -6.83 -4.56 -15.86
C ILE A 4 -8.04 -3.64 -15.68
N ALA A 5 -9.01 -3.74 -16.58
CA ALA A 5 -10.30 -3.07 -16.48
C ALA A 5 -11.35 -3.85 -17.26
N GLY A 6 -12.61 -3.77 -16.83
CA GLY A 6 -13.68 -4.44 -17.54
C GLY A 6 -15.04 -4.28 -16.91
N PHE A 7 -16.02 -4.94 -17.53
CA PHE A 7 -17.40 -4.95 -17.08
C PHE A 7 -18.15 -6.23 -17.47
N VAL A 8 -19.22 -6.52 -16.74
CA VAL A 8 -20.24 -7.52 -17.11
C VAL A 8 -21.62 -6.88 -16.96
N GLY A 9 -22.34 -6.74 -18.07
CA GLY A 9 -23.61 -6.04 -18.16
C GLY A 9 -23.65 -5.07 -19.35
N GLU A 10 -24.29 -3.92 -19.16
CA GLU A 10 -24.41 -2.89 -20.19
C GLU A 10 -23.05 -2.22 -20.44
N GLY A 11 -22.59 -2.24 -21.69
CA GLY A 11 -21.38 -1.53 -22.08
C GLY A 11 -21.02 -1.76 -23.54
N THR A 12 -20.06 -0.99 -24.04
CA THR A 12 -19.58 -1.09 -25.43
C THR A 12 -18.09 -1.33 -25.47
N ARG A 13 -17.58 -1.81 -26.61
CA ARG A 13 -16.14 -1.91 -26.85
C ARG A 13 -15.41 -0.57 -26.66
N GLU A 14 -16.08 0.54 -26.98
CA GLU A 14 -15.50 1.88 -26.80
C GLU A 14 -15.41 2.26 -25.31
N HIS A 15 -16.40 1.90 -24.50
CA HIS A 15 -16.30 2.06 -23.04
C HIS A 15 -15.09 1.29 -22.51
N LEU A 16 -14.92 0.02 -22.91
CA LEU A 16 -13.78 -0.80 -22.51
C LEU A 16 -12.43 -0.15 -22.90
N LYS A 17 -12.33 0.39 -24.11
CA LYS A 17 -11.14 1.12 -24.57
C LYS A 17 -10.87 2.37 -23.74
N LYS A 18 -11.88 3.15 -23.37
CA LYS A 18 -11.72 4.31 -22.50
C LYS A 18 -11.25 3.90 -21.10
N MET A 19 -11.88 2.88 -20.51
CA MET A 19 -11.50 2.33 -19.20
C MET A 19 -10.02 1.90 -19.18
N THR A 20 -9.57 1.15 -20.19
CA THR A 20 -8.16 0.74 -20.29
C THR A 20 -7.20 1.90 -20.60
N ARG A 21 -7.61 2.88 -21.40
CA ARG A 21 -6.77 4.05 -21.75
C ARG A 21 -6.45 4.90 -20.52
N ALA A 22 -7.40 5.04 -19.60
CA ALA A 22 -7.23 5.78 -18.34
C ALA A 22 -6.12 5.22 -17.43
N ILE A 23 -5.73 3.95 -17.63
CA ILE A 23 -4.66 3.27 -16.88
C ILE A 23 -3.50 2.83 -17.79
N SER A 24 -3.35 3.43 -18.97
CA SER A 24 -2.34 3.05 -19.96
C SER A 24 -0.89 3.17 -19.48
N TYR A 25 -0.59 4.13 -18.61
CA TYR A 25 0.74 4.31 -18.02
C TYR A 25 1.22 3.08 -17.23
N ARG A 26 0.29 2.24 -16.73
CA ARG A 26 0.66 1.02 -16.01
C ARG A 26 1.34 0.05 -16.97
N GLY A 27 0.74 -0.17 -18.13
CA GLY A 27 1.24 -1.09 -19.15
C GLY A 27 1.41 -0.40 -20.50
N PRO A 28 2.54 0.31 -20.72
CA PRO A 28 2.80 1.05 -21.95
C PRO A 28 3.20 0.16 -23.14
N ASP A 29 3.55 -1.10 -22.92
CA ASP A 29 4.15 -1.96 -23.96
C ASP A 29 3.09 -2.62 -24.85
N GLY A 30 1.83 -2.71 -24.40
CA GLY A 30 0.78 -3.32 -25.20
C GLY A 30 -0.61 -3.21 -24.59
N GLU A 31 -1.62 -3.53 -25.40
CA GLU A 31 -3.01 -3.64 -24.99
C GLU A 31 -3.68 -4.87 -25.58
N GLY A 32 -4.72 -5.36 -24.91
CA GLY A 32 -5.54 -6.45 -25.42
C GLY A 32 -6.95 -6.41 -24.85
N PHE A 33 -7.88 -6.99 -25.61
CA PHE A 33 -9.31 -6.87 -25.35
C PHE A 33 -10.04 -8.17 -25.70
N LEU A 34 -10.92 -8.60 -24.81
CA LEU A 34 -12.05 -9.48 -25.10
C LEU A 34 -13.32 -8.64 -24.95
N PHE A 35 -14.17 -8.65 -25.97
CA PHE A 35 -15.49 -8.04 -25.91
C PHE A 35 -16.50 -8.96 -26.56
N ASP A 36 -17.45 -9.45 -25.76
CA ASP A 36 -18.60 -10.23 -26.20
C ASP A 36 -19.86 -9.37 -26.00
N ALA A 37 -20.41 -8.87 -27.11
CA ALA A 37 -21.59 -8.02 -27.09
C ALA A 37 -22.86 -8.77 -26.68
N LYS A 38 -22.94 -10.08 -26.96
CA LYS A 38 -24.12 -10.90 -26.65
C LYS A 38 -24.17 -11.23 -25.16
N ALA A 39 -23.02 -11.59 -24.59
CA ALA A 39 -22.89 -11.86 -23.16
C ALA A 39 -22.80 -10.56 -22.32
N GLY A 40 -22.53 -9.41 -22.96
CA GLY A 40 -22.32 -8.13 -22.25
C GLY A 40 -21.01 -8.11 -21.47
N VAL A 41 -19.96 -8.78 -21.96
CA VAL A 41 -18.68 -8.94 -21.24
C VAL A 41 -17.58 -8.17 -21.93
N GLY A 42 -16.84 -7.36 -21.17
CA GLY A 42 -15.65 -6.66 -21.61
C GLY A 42 -14.48 -6.90 -20.67
N LEU A 43 -13.38 -7.48 -21.16
CA LEU A 43 -12.12 -7.62 -20.44
C LEU A 43 -11.01 -6.88 -21.20
N GLY A 44 -10.34 -5.95 -20.53
CA GLY A 44 -9.31 -5.10 -21.12
C GLY A 44 -8.04 -5.10 -20.29
N HIS A 45 -6.90 -5.20 -20.97
CA HIS A 45 -5.59 -5.32 -20.36
C HIS A 45 -4.59 -4.30 -20.94
N ARG A 46 -3.72 -3.76 -20.07
CA ARG A 46 -2.56 -2.92 -20.39
C ARG A 46 -1.30 -3.65 -19.93
N ARG A 47 -0.38 -3.93 -20.85
CA ARG A 47 0.77 -4.79 -20.61
C ARG A 47 2.04 -4.00 -20.31
N LEU A 48 2.72 -4.33 -19.23
CA LEU A 48 4.17 -4.11 -19.10
C LEU A 48 4.83 -5.49 -19.25
N SER A 49 5.68 -5.66 -20.24
CA SER A 49 6.26 -6.95 -20.59
C SER A 49 7.45 -7.25 -19.67
N ILE A 50 7.32 -8.27 -18.82
CA ILE A 50 8.35 -8.69 -17.85
C ILE A 50 8.77 -10.15 -18.09
N ILE A 51 7.80 -11.04 -18.28
CA ILE A 51 8.00 -12.45 -18.64
C ILE A 51 7.32 -12.73 -19.98
N ASP A 52 7.97 -13.56 -20.79
CA ASP A 52 7.52 -13.98 -22.12
C ASP A 52 7.17 -12.78 -23.01
N LEU A 53 8.19 -11.96 -23.31
CA LEU A 53 8.03 -10.65 -23.96
C LEU A 53 7.22 -10.73 -25.28
N GLN A 54 7.23 -11.86 -25.98
CA GLN A 54 6.50 -12.04 -27.24
C GLN A 54 5.16 -12.78 -27.08
N GLY A 55 5.07 -13.80 -26.22
CA GLY A 55 3.88 -14.66 -26.10
C GLY A 55 2.89 -14.25 -25.01
N GLY A 56 3.30 -13.47 -24.02
CA GLY A 56 2.47 -13.12 -22.84
C GLY A 56 1.42 -12.04 -23.07
N GLY A 57 0.89 -11.88 -24.29
CA GLY A 57 -0.20 -10.96 -24.60
C GLY A 57 -1.51 -11.43 -23.99
N GLN A 58 -2.22 -10.57 -23.26
CA GLN A 58 -3.48 -10.91 -22.60
C GLN A 58 -4.67 -10.16 -23.23
N PRO A 59 -5.89 -10.74 -23.29
CA PRO A 59 -6.34 -11.94 -22.57
C PRO A 59 -5.69 -13.24 -23.03
N ILE A 60 -5.32 -14.09 -22.07
CA ILE A 60 -4.84 -15.46 -22.30
C ILE A 60 -6.01 -16.43 -22.15
N TYR A 61 -6.03 -17.48 -22.97
CA TYR A 61 -7.13 -18.44 -23.07
C TYR A 61 -6.67 -19.86 -22.75
N ASN A 62 -7.60 -20.71 -22.32
CA ASN A 62 -7.41 -22.16 -22.38
C ASN A 62 -7.52 -22.67 -23.85
N GLU A 63 -7.35 -23.98 -24.06
CA GLU A 63 -7.23 -24.60 -25.40
C GLU A 63 -8.44 -24.35 -26.29
N ASP A 64 -9.66 -24.43 -25.74
CA ASP A 64 -10.91 -24.22 -26.47
C ASP A 64 -11.43 -22.77 -26.40
N ARG A 65 -10.68 -21.89 -25.75
CA ARG A 65 -10.98 -20.46 -25.55
C ARG A 65 -12.28 -20.19 -24.81
N SER A 66 -12.80 -21.15 -24.04
CA SER A 66 -13.95 -20.94 -23.16
C SER A 66 -13.61 -20.24 -21.85
N VAL A 67 -12.35 -20.26 -21.44
CA VAL A 67 -11.82 -19.54 -20.28
C VAL A 67 -10.87 -18.44 -20.76
N ALA A 68 -11.09 -17.21 -20.31
CA ALA A 68 -10.23 -16.06 -20.63
C ALA A 68 -9.74 -15.38 -19.36
N VAL A 69 -8.44 -15.09 -19.28
CA VAL A 69 -7.77 -14.49 -18.12
C VAL A 69 -7.10 -13.18 -18.51
N ILE A 70 -7.36 -12.13 -17.73
CA ILE A 70 -6.52 -10.93 -17.65
C ILE A 70 -5.99 -10.76 -16.23
N PHE A 71 -4.76 -10.28 -16.12
CA PHE A 71 -3.94 -10.41 -14.95
C PHE A 71 -2.99 -9.21 -14.80
N ASN A 72 -3.02 -8.60 -13.63
CA ASN A 72 -2.01 -7.65 -13.20
C ASN A 72 -1.25 -8.25 -12.02
N GLY A 73 -0.02 -8.72 -12.24
CA GLY A 73 0.72 -9.41 -11.20
C GLY A 73 1.94 -10.17 -11.68
N GLU A 74 2.38 -11.06 -10.81
CA GLU A 74 3.38 -12.10 -11.05
C GLU A 74 3.01 -13.34 -10.23
N ILE A 75 2.97 -14.53 -10.85
CA ILE A 75 2.80 -15.82 -10.17
C ILE A 75 4.16 -16.50 -10.03
N TYR A 76 4.81 -16.35 -8.88
CA TYR A 76 6.18 -16.81 -8.65
C TYR A 76 6.36 -18.33 -8.76
N ASN A 77 5.34 -19.11 -8.41
CA ASN A 77 5.39 -20.58 -8.49
C ASN A 77 4.86 -21.15 -9.81
N PHE A 78 4.74 -20.35 -10.88
CA PHE A 78 4.12 -20.77 -12.13
C PHE A 78 4.83 -21.96 -12.79
N GLU A 79 6.17 -22.05 -12.74
CA GLU A 79 6.92 -23.16 -13.34
C GLU A 79 6.55 -24.50 -12.69
N ALA A 80 6.45 -24.52 -11.35
CA ALA A 80 6.04 -25.70 -10.60
C ALA A 80 4.60 -26.09 -10.93
N LEU A 81 3.68 -25.11 -10.98
CA LEU A 81 2.29 -25.35 -11.38
C LEU A 81 2.19 -25.89 -12.81
N ARG A 82 2.90 -25.27 -13.75
CA ARG A 82 2.96 -25.69 -15.16
C ARG A 82 3.43 -27.13 -15.30
N ALA A 83 4.47 -27.53 -14.58
CA ALA A 83 4.96 -28.91 -14.59
C ALA A 83 3.87 -29.93 -14.19
N THR A 84 2.98 -29.57 -13.25
CA THR A 84 1.86 -30.44 -12.84
C THR A 84 0.69 -30.46 -13.84
N LEU A 85 0.59 -29.46 -14.71
CA LEU A 85 -0.51 -29.27 -15.67
C LEU A 85 -0.18 -29.80 -17.06
N LEU A 86 1.09 -29.78 -17.48
CA LEU A 86 1.57 -30.27 -18.78
C LEU A 86 1.07 -31.67 -19.18
N PRO A 87 0.90 -32.66 -18.28
CA PRO A 87 0.37 -33.96 -18.65
C PRO A 87 -1.11 -33.95 -19.10
N ARG A 88 -1.85 -32.88 -18.81
CA ARG A 88 -3.30 -32.76 -19.04
C ARG A 88 -3.68 -31.59 -19.96
N HIS A 89 -2.80 -30.60 -20.08
CA HIS A 89 -3.06 -29.36 -20.81
C HIS A 89 -1.96 -29.04 -21.82
N THR A 90 -2.34 -28.37 -22.89
CA THR A 90 -1.41 -27.87 -23.91
C THR A 90 -1.25 -26.37 -23.76
N PHE A 91 -0.06 -25.93 -23.35
CA PHE A 91 0.27 -24.52 -23.19
C PHE A 91 0.66 -23.88 -24.53
N ALA A 92 0.02 -22.76 -24.87
CA ALA A 92 0.30 -21.91 -26.02
C ALA A 92 1.40 -20.87 -25.75
N THR A 93 1.66 -20.53 -24.48
CA THR A 93 2.61 -19.49 -24.06
C THR A 93 3.61 -20.01 -23.02
N LYS A 94 4.58 -19.16 -22.68
CA LYS A 94 5.46 -19.37 -21.52
C LYS A 94 5.15 -18.41 -20.38
N SER A 95 4.09 -17.61 -20.50
CA SER A 95 3.67 -16.66 -19.49
C SER A 95 3.14 -17.39 -18.25
N ASP A 96 3.48 -16.83 -17.09
CA ASP A 96 2.93 -17.17 -15.79
C ASP A 96 1.39 -17.09 -15.74
N THR A 97 0.77 -16.29 -16.62
CA THR A 97 -0.69 -16.09 -16.66
C THR A 97 -1.44 -17.34 -17.13
N GLU A 98 -0.89 -18.13 -18.05
CA GLU A 98 -1.60 -19.27 -18.65
C GLU A 98 -1.89 -20.38 -17.65
N VAL A 99 -1.03 -20.55 -16.63
CA VAL A 99 -1.28 -21.53 -15.56
C VAL A 99 -2.59 -21.25 -14.81
N ILE A 100 -3.05 -19.99 -14.80
CA ILE A 100 -4.31 -19.60 -14.13
C ILE A 100 -5.51 -20.20 -14.86
N ALA A 101 -5.50 -20.18 -16.21
CA ALA A 101 -6.59 -20.71 -17.02
C ALA A 101 -6.72 -22.23 -16.82
N HIS A 102 -5.62 -22.97 -16.93
CA HIS A 102 -5.63 -24.42 -16.76
C HIS A 102 -5.87 -24.87 -15.31
N LEU A 103 -5.33 -24.14 -14.33
CA LEU A 103 -5.58 -24.46 -12.92
C LEU A 103 -7.05 -24.23 -12.54
N TYR A 104 -7.71 -23.26 -13.18
CA TYR A 104 -9.16 -23.06 -13.06
C TYR A 104 -9.95 -24.27 -13.60
N GLU A 105 -9.55 -24.85 -14.72
CA GLU A 105 -10.21 -26.05 -15.28
C GLU A 105 -10.16 -27.23 -14.31
N GLU A 106 -9.02 -27.42 -13.65
CA GLU A 106 -8.80 -28.53 -12.70
C GLU A 106 -9.42 -28.30 -11.31
N LYS A 107 -9.39 -27.06 -10.80
CA LYS A 107 -9.71 -26.76 -9.39
C LYS A 107 -10.87 -25.79 -9.19
N GLY A 108 -11.42 -25.22 -10.26
CA GLY A 108 -12.40 -24.14 -10.18
C GLY A 108 -11.89 -22.99 -9.33
N GLU A 109 -12.73 -22.47 -8.43
CA GLU A 109 -12.38 -21.34 -7.54
C GLU A 109 -11.23 -21.63 -6.56
N LYS A 110 -10.97 -22.90 -6.24
CA LYS A 110 -9.86 -23.28 -5.34
C LYS A 110 -8.48 -23.07 -5.95
N LEU A 111 -8.40 -22.66 -7.22
CA LEU A 111 -7.14 -22.33 -7.87
C LEU A 111 -6.33 -21.28 -7.06
N PHE A 112 -7.01 -20.30 -6.43
CA PHE A 112 -6.36 -19.16 -5.77
C PHE A 112 -5.58 -19.58 -4.52
N GLU A 113 -5.95 -20.68 -3.88
CA GLU A 113 -5.22 -21.27 -2.74
C GLU A 113 -3.81 -21.74 -3.16
N ASN A 114 -3.60 -22.01 -4.45
CA ASN A 114 -2.39 -22.64 -4.99
C ASN A 114 -1.44 -21.63 -5.65
N LEU A 115 -1.89 -20.40 -5.90
CA LEU A 115 -1.06 -19.37 -6.53
C LEU A 115 -0.14 -18.73 -5.49
N SER A 116 1.17 -18.71 -5.72
CA SER A 116 2.12 -17.89 -4.95
C SER A 116 2.45 -16.66 -5.78
N GLY A 117 2.24 -15.46 -5.24
CA GLY A 117 2.34 -14.28 -6.10
C GLY A 117 1.89 -12.95 -5.51
N MET A 118 1.85 -11.97 -6.41
CA MET A 118 1.18 -10.70 -6.23
C MET A 118 0.26 -10.50 -7.41
N PHE A 119 -1.04 -10.30 -7.21
CA PHE A 119 -1.99 -10.41 -8.31
C PHE A 119 -3.31 -9.70 -8.08
N ALA A 120 -3.84 -9.15 -9.16
CA ALA A 120 -5.24 -8.89 -9.40
C ALA A 120 -5.63 -9.65 -10.67
N ILE A 121 -6.58 -10.57 -10.57
CA ILE A 121 -7.03 -11.46 -11.66
C ILE A 121 -8.47 -11.13 -12.00
N ALA A 122 -8.78 -11.10 -13.29
CA ALA A 122 -10.13 -11.29 -13.79
C ALA A 122 -10.16 -12.47 -14.77
N LEU A 123 -11.00 -13.47 -14.45
CA LEU A 123 -11.19 -14.69 -15.23
C LEU A 123 -12.65 -14.77 -15.64
N TYR A 124 -12.91 -14.95 -16.93
CA TYR A 124 -14.25 -15.17 -17.46
C TYR A 124 -14.37 -16.60 -18.01
N ASP A 125 -15.39 -17.32 -17.56
CA ASP A 125 -15.77 -18.63 -18.06
C ASP A 125 -17.07 -18.48 -18.85
N SER A 126 -16.98 -18.60 -20.18
CA SER A 126 -18.10 -18.41 -21.08
C SER A 126 -19.08 -19.58 -21.09
N LYS A 127 -18.64 -20.78 -20.71
CA LYS A 127 -19.53 -21.96 -20.60
C LYS A 127 -20.44 -21.85 -19.38
N LYS A 128 -19.93 -21.29 -18.28
CA LYS A 128 -20.69 -21.06 -17.04
C LYS A 128 -21.28 -19.66 -16.94
N GLU A 129 -21.00 -18.78 -17.91
CA GLU A 129 -21.43 -17.38 -17.92
C GLU A 129 -21.08 -16.62 -16.62
N ARG A 130 -19.86 -16.81 -16.11
CA ARG A 130 -19.44 -16.23 -14.83
C ARG A 130 -18.08 -15.54 -14.89
N LEU A 131 -17.96 -14.45 -14.12
CA LEU A 131 -16.72 -13.72 -13.92
C LEU A 131 -16.20 -13.96 -12.51
N LEU A 132 -14.90 -14.28 -12.40
CA LEU A 132 -14.17 -14.35 -11.15
C LEU A 132 -13.18 -13.19 -11.09
N LEU A 133 -13.22 -12.43 -10.00
CA LEU A 133 -12.24 -11.41 -9.66
C LEU A 133 -11.47 -11.87 -8.42
N ALA A 134 -10.14 -11.81 -8.41
CA ALA A 134 -9.36 -12.22 -7.25
C ALA A 134 -8.20 -11.27 -6.96
N ARG A 135 -7.87 -11.11 -5.68
CA ARG A 135 -6.77 -10.27 -5.21
C ARG A 135 -5.85 -11.07 -4.29
N ASP A 136 -4.55 -10.84 -4.40
CA ASP A 136 -3.52 -11.58 -3.66
C ASP A 136 -3.65 -11.47 -2.13
N ARG A 137 -2.96 -12.38 -1.44
CA ARG A 137 -3.03 -12.60 0.01
C ARG A 137 -2.84 -11.36 0.88
N LEU A 138 -2.04 -10.40 0.42
CA LEU A 138 -1.73 -9.18 1.18
C LEU A 138 -2.20 -7.90 0.49
N GLY A 139 -2.90 -8.01 -0.63
CA GLY A 139 -3.44 -6.87 -1.36
C GLY A 139 -2.36 -6.03 -2.07
N LYS A 140 -1.24 -6.66 -2.48
CA LYS A 140 -0.12 -6.00 -3.17
C LYS A 140 -0.55 -5.35 -4.47
N LYS A 141 -1.49 -5.96 -5.21
CA LYS A 141 -2.06 -5.39 -6.44
C LYS A 141 -3.44 -4.81 -6.17
N PRO A 142 -3.77 -3.64 -6.72
CA PRO A 142 -5.08 -3.02 -6.51
C PRO A 142 -6.13 -3.64 -7.43
N LEU A 143 -7.35 -3.76 -6.92
CA LEU A 143 -8.53 -4.22 -7.66
C LEU A 143 -9.79 -3.60 -7.06
N TYR A 144 -10.39 -2.68 -7.81
CA TYR A 144 -11.64 -2.01 -7.48
C TYR A 144 -12.78 -2.62 -8.29
N TRP A 145 -13.97 -2.65 -7.71
CA TRP A 145 -15.19 -3.10 -8.36
C TRP A 145 -16.43 -2.34 -7.84
N GLY A 146 -17.55 -2.43 -8.55
CA GLY A 146 -18.83 -1.88 -8.09
C GLY A 146 -19.98 -2.24 -9.01
N MET A 147 -21.21 -2.12 -8.51
CA MET A 147 -22.45 -2.36 -9.28
C MET A 147 -23.13 -1.04 -9.63
N PHE A 148 -23.29 -0.79 -10.93
CA PHE A 148 -23.88 0.45 -11.45
C PHE A 148 -24.93 0.11 -12.51
N GLY A 149 -26.20 0.46 -12.25
CA GLY A 149 -27.29 0.13 -13.18
C GLY A 149 -27.42 -1.37 -13.48
N GLY A 150 -27.08 -2.25 -12.53
CA GLY A 150 -27.06 -3.71 -12.74
C GLY A 150 -25.83 -4.23 -13.50
N THR A 151 -24.90 -3.35 -13.88
CA THR A 151 -23.62 -3.70 -14.52
C THR A 151 -22.51 -3.76 -13.48
N LEU A 152 -21.76 -4.86 -13.45
CA LEU A 152 -20.56 -4.97 -12.65
C LEU A 152 -19.41 -4.28 -13.39
N LEU A 153 -18.77 -3.29 -12.77
CA LEU A 153 -17.55 -2.65 -13.26
C LEU A 153 -16.36 -3.07 -12.41
N PHE A 154 -15.18 -3.22 -13.01
CA PHE A 154 -13.94 -3.47 -12.26
C PHE A 154 -12.71 -2.86 -12.93
N GLY A 155 -11.64 -2.70 -12.16
CA GLY A 155 -10.34 -2.30 -12.68
C GLY A 155 -9.28 -2.10 -11.61
N SER A 156 -8.02 -1.98 -12.02
CA SER A 156 -6.89 -1.75 -11.11
C SER A 156 -6.96 -0.40 -10.38
N GLU A 157 -7.68 0.56 -10.95
CA GLU A 157 -7.79 1.95 -10.47
C GLU A 157 -9.22 2.45 -10.70
N GLN A 158 -9.76 3.20 -9.75
CA GLN A 158 -11.11 3.78 -9.81
C GLN A 158 -11.32 4.64 -11.06
N LYS A 159 -10.27 5.35 -11.52
CA LYS A 159 -10.36 6.15 -12.75
C LYS A 159 -10.73 5.34 -13.98
N ALA A 160 -10.48 4.02 -13.99
CA ALA A 160 -10.95 3.13 -15.04
C ALA A 160 -12.47 2.98 -14.98
N LEU A 161 -13.03 2.72 -13.80
CA LEU A 161 -14.49 2.62 -13.59
C LEU A 161 -15.19 3.93 -13.96
N MET A 162 -14.60 5.08 -13.62
CA MET A 162 -15.12 6.42 -13.94
C MET A 162 -15.28 6.70 -15.44
N GLN A 163 -14.68 5.87 -16.32
CA GLN A 163 -14.84 6.03 -17.77
C GLN A 163 -16.11 5.35 -18.31
N HIS A 164 -16.77 4.52 -17.50
CA HIS A 164 -18.02 3.88 -17.90
C HIS A 164 -19.19 4.86 -17.67
N PRO A 165 -20.14 5.01 -18.63
CA PRO A 165 -21.22 6.00 -18.51
C PRO A 165 -22.18 5.76 -17.35
N LEU A 166 -22.29 4.52 -16.85
CA LEU A 166 -23.13 4.21 -15.69
C LEU A 166 -22.48 4.58 -14.34
N PHE A 167 -21.19 4.92 -14.33
CA PHE A 167 -20.50 5.28 -13.10
C PHE A 167 -20.98 6.64 -12.57
N THR A 168 -21.35 6.69 -11.29
CA THR A 168 -21.75 7.92 -10.61
C THR A 168 -20.64 8.43 -9.70
N ARG A 169 -20.25 9.70 -9.86
CA ARG A 169 -19.23 10.37 -9.03
C ARG A 169 -19.85 10.93 -7.75
N GLU A 170 -20.46 10.06 -6.95
CA GLU A 170 -20.99 10.42 -5.63
C GLU A 170 -19.96 10.10 -4.55
N LEU A 171 -19.61 11.07 -3.71
CA LEU A 171 -18.65 10.90 -2.63
C LEU A 171 -19.24 10.02 -1.51
N ASP A 172 -18.50 9.02 -1.04
CA ASP A 172 -18.87 8.25 0.15
C ASP A 172 -18.37 8.97 1.41
N ILE A 173 -19.29 9.58 2.16
CA ILE A 173 -18.96 10.44 3.31
C ILE A 173 -18.27 9.66 4.44
N GLU A 174 -18.63 8.39 4.63
CA GLU A 174 -17.96 7.51 5.59
C GLU A 174 -16.51 7.22 5.18
N SER A 175 -16.26 6.97 3.89
CA SER A 175 -14.91 6.80 3.35
C SER A 175 -14.08 8.08 3.45
N LEU A 176 -14.68 9.25 3.24
CA LEU A 176 -14.05 10.54 3.50
C LEU A 176 -13.67 10.68 4.98
N ALA A 177 -14.58 10.37 5.90
CA ALA A 177 -14.30 10.43 7.34
C ALA A 177 -13.14 9.51 7.71
N SER A 178 -13.15 8.27 7.22
CA SER A 178 -12.02 7.35 7.41
C SER A 178 -10.71 7.88 6.86
N TYR A 179 -10.70 8.47 5.65
CA TYR A 179 -9.51 9.13 5.11
C TYR A 179 -9.00 10.25 6.01
N MET A 180 -9.88 11.10 6.56
CA MET A 180 -9.46 12.20 7.44
C MET A 180 -8.85 11.68 8.75
N SER A 181 -9.32 10.55 9.25
CA SER A 181 -8.73 9.92 10.44
C SER A 181 -7.44 9.17 10.14
N LEU A 182 -7.41 8.36 9.07
CA LEU A 182 -6.36 7.36 8.83
C LEU A 182 -5.30 7.80 7.82
N ASP A 183 -5.50 8.91 7.11
CA ASP A 183 -4.68 9.39 5.97
C ASP A 183 -4.82 8.55 4.67
N TYR A 184 -5.73 7.58 4.65
CA TYR A 184 -6.07 6.74 3.50
C TYR A 184 -7.50 6.21 3.63
N VAL A 185 -8.11 5.80 2.51
CA VAL A 185 -9.42 5.11 2.54
C VAL A 185 -9.20 3.63 2.85
N PRO A 186 -9.77 3.06 3.93
CA PRO A 186 -9.56 1.66 4.27
C PRO A 186 -10.42 0.71 3.41
N THR A 187 -9.88 -0.47 3.10
CA THR A 187 -10.62 -1.58 2.50
C THR A 187 -11.76 -2.02 3.43
N PRO A 188 -12.97 -2.35 2.90
CA PRO A 188 -13.28 -2.61 1.50
C PRO A 188 -13.80 -1.42 0.71
N ARG A 189 -13.89 -0.21 1.27
CA ARG A 189 -14.55 0.90 0.56
C ARG A 189 -13.59 1.62 -0.38
N GLY A 190 -14.13 2.15 -1.47
CA GLY A 190 -13.51 3.21 -2.25
C GLY A 190 -14.06 4.58 -1.81
N ILE A 191 -13.38 5.66 -2.23
CA ILE A 191 -13.81 7.03 -1.94
C ILE A 191 -15.17 7.41 -2.57
N PHE A 192 -15.55 6.76 -3.68
CA PHE A 192 -16.87 6.94 -4.29
C PHE A 192 -17.87 5.89 -3.79
N LYS A 193 -19.11 6.32 -3.61
CA LYS A 193 -20.21 5.45 -3.17
C LYS A 193 -20.47 4.33 -4.19
N GLY A 194 -20.64 3.11 -3.67
CA GLY A 194 -20.83 1.92 -4.50
C GLY A 194 -19.55 1.36 -5.14
N VAL A 195 -18.39 1.98 -4.87
CA VAL A 195 -17.07 1.45 -5.26
C VAL A 195 -16.44 0.74 -4.06
N TYR A 196 -15.91 -0.45 -4.33
CA TYR A 196 -15.27 -1.28 -3.33
C TYR A 196 -13.90 -1.74 -3.81
N LYS A 197 -12.93 -1.77 -2.89
CA LYS A 197 -11.69 -2.51 -3.04
C LYS A 197 -11.96 -3.97 -2.70
N LEU A 198 -11.61 -4.89 -3.61
CA LEU A 198 -11.66 -6.32 -3.27
C LEU A 198 -10.70 -6.57 -2.10
N PRO A 199 -11.16 -7.14 -0.98
CA PRO A 199 -10.29 -7.47 0.15
C PRO A 199 -9.14 -8.39 -0.26
N PRO A 200 -8.00 -8.33 0.45
CA PRO A 200 -6.89 -9.24 0.19
C PRO A 200 -7.32 -10.69 0.44
N ALA A 201 -6.59 -11.64 -0.14
CA ALA A 201 -6.83 -13.07 0.06
C ALA A 201 -8.27 -13.51 -0.29
N SER A 202 -8.94 -12.77 -1.17
CA SER A 202 -10.34 -12.98 -1.48
C SER A 202 -10.58 -13.05 -2.98
N TYR A 203 -11.65 -13.75 -3.34
CA TYR A 203 -12.20 -13.73 -4.68
C TYR A 203 -13.70 -13.41 -4.65
N LEU A 204 -14.18 -12.82 -5.74
CA LEU A 204 -15.55 -12.47 -6.01
C LEU A 204 -16.00 -13.24 -7.25
N VAL A 205 -17.15 -13.91 -7.15
CA VAL A 205 -17.82 -14.57 -8.27
C VAL A 205 -19.06 -13.76 -8.62
N PHE A 206 -19.17 -13.35 -9.87
CA PHE A 206 -20.35 -12.74 -10.45
C PHE A 206 -20.99 -13.69 -11.45
N GLU A 207 -22.19 -14.17 -11.12
CA GLU A 207 -22.93 -15.16 -11.90
C GLU A 207 -24.43 -14.90 -11.70
N ASN A 208 -25.23 -14.94 -12.76
CA ASN A 208 -26.68 -14.72 -12.68
C ASN A 208 -27.09 -13.43 -11.95
N ARG A 209 -26.32 -12.35 -12.15
CA ARG A 209 -26.46 -11.04 -11.46
C ARG A 209 -26.32 -11.10 -9.93
N LYS A 210 -25.78 -12.20 -9.39
CA LYS A 210 -25.48 -12.36 -7.97
C LYS A 210 -23.98 -12.25 -7.76
N ILE A 211 -23.62 -11.71 -6.60
CA ILE A 211 -22.24 -11.59 -6.14
C ILE A 211 -22.05 -12.54 -4.97
N LYS A 212 -21.02 -13.37 -5.05
CA LYS A 212 -20.53 -14.16 -3.92
C LYS A 212 -19.07 -13.80 -3.69
N GLN A 213 -18.71 -13.53 -2.44
CA GLN A 213 -17.32 -13.25 -2.06
C GLN A 213 -16.84 -14.28 -1.05
N GLU A 214 -15.62 -14.76 -1.22
CA GLU A 214 -15.00 -15.78 -0.38
C GLU A 214 -13.54 -15.41 -0.08
N ILE A 215 -13.06 -15.83 1.09
CA ILE A 215 -11.66 -15.68 1.52
C ILE A 215 -10.96 -17.03 1.30
N PHE A 216 -9.88 -17.04 0.52
CA PHE A 216 -9.12 -18.26 0.21
C PHE A 216 -7.86 -18.43 1.08
N TRP A 217 -7.44 -17.41 1.84
CA TRP A 217 -6.31 -17.53 2.75
C TRP A 217 -6.46 -16.63 3.98
N LYS A 218 -6.02 -17.17 5.11
CA LYS A 218 -5.84 -16.45 6.37
C LYS A 218 -4.49 -16.86 6.95
N PRO A 219 -3.73 -15.93 7.56
CA PRO A 219 -2.46 -16.29 8.14
C PRO A 219 -2.65 -17.21 9.34
N HIS A 220 -1.61 -18.00 9.61
CA HIS A 220 -1.59 -18.84 10.80
C HIS A 220 -1.32 -18.00 12.05
N PHE A 221 -2.28 -17.98 12.98
CA PHE A 221 -2.17 -17.17 14.19
C PHE A 221 -1.57 -17.94 15.37
N GLU A 222 -1.52 -19.27 15.36
CA GLU A 222 -1.04 -20.02 16.53
C GLU A 222 0.45 -19.77 16.77
N GLU A 223 0.81 -19.47 18.03
CA GLU A 223 2.19 -19.23 18.39
C GLU A 223 2.99 -20.54 18.38
N SER A 224 4.06 -20.54 17.60
CA SER A 224 4.99 -21.65 17.46
C SER A 224 5.88 -21.79 18.70
N LYS A 225 6.04 -23.03 19.17
CA LYS A 225 6.91 -23.38 20.31
C LYS A 225 8.31 -23.74 19.81
N ILE A 226 9.00 -22.79 19.19
CA ILE A 226 10.36 -22.97 18.67
C ILE A 226 11.38 -22.12 19.44
N SER A 227 12.63 -22.57 19.48
CA SER A 227 13.72 -21.79 20.05
C SER A 227 14.09 -20.59 19.16
N PHE A 228 14.76 -19.60 19.75
CA PHE A 228 15.24 -18.43 18.99
C PHE A 228 16.24 -18.81 17.88
N ALA A 229 17.07 -19.82 18.10
CA ALA A 229 18.03 -20.30 17.10
C ALA A 229 17.34 -20.98 15.91
N GLU A 230 16.32 -21.79 16.17
CA GLU A 230 15.46 -22.37 15.13
C GLU A 230 14.72 -21.27 14.38
N ALA A 231 14.21 -20.26 15.09
CA ALA A 231 13.54 -19.11 14.50
C ALA A 231 14.46 -18.34 13.53
N LEU A 232 15.72 -18.10 13.92
CA LEU A 232 16.74 -17.47 13.06
C LEU A 232 17.01 -18.27 11.79
N THR A 233 17.18 -19.59 11.91
CA THR A 233 17.43 -20.48 10.77
C THR A 233 16.22 -20.54 9.83
N GLY A 234 15.02 -20.62 10.39
CA GLY A 234 13.77 -20.62 9.65
C GLY A 234 13.52 -19.30 8.91
N LEU A 235 13.91 -18.18 9.52
CA LEU A 235 13.83 -16.85 8.92
C LEU A 235 14.85 -16.70 7.77
N ASP A 236 16.10 -17.12 7.98
CA ASP A 236 17.16 -17.07 6.96
C ASP A 236 16.75 -17.82 5.69
N THR A 237 16.24 -19.04 5.87
CA THR A 237 15.80 -19.91 4.78
C THR A 237 14.67 -19.29 3.97
N ARG A 238 13.65 -18.75 4.64
CA ARG A 238 12.47 -18.17 3.98
C ARG A 238 12.79 -16.84 3.30
N LEU A 239 13.64 -16.00 3.88
CA LEU A 239 14.10 -14.77 3.22
C LEU A 239 14.93 -15.09 1.97
N ALA A 240 15.84 -16.06 2.05
CA ALA A 240 16.63 -16.50 0.90
C ALA A 240 15.73 -17.02 -0.23
N HIS A 241 14.73 -17.85 0.10
CA HIS A 241 13.76 -18.37 -0.85
C HIS A 241 12.92 -17.26 -1.49
N SER A 242 12.28 -16.44 -0.66
CA SER A 242 11.39 -15.37 -1.12
C SER A 242 12.08 -14.38 -2.06
N VAL A 243 13.32 -14.00 -1.74
CA VAL A 243 14.10 -13.11 -2.61
C VAL A 243 14.47 -13.82 -3.90
N LYS A 244 14.92 -15.07 -3.85
CA LYS A 244 15.29 -15.85 -5.05
C LYS A 244 14.14 -15.94 -6.06
N GLU A 245 12.93 -16.27 -5.61
CA GLU A 245 11.76 -16.36 -6.50
C GLU A 245 11.41 -15.02 -7.16
N ARG A 246 11.64 -13.91 -6.46
CA ARG A 246 11.35 -12.56 -6.97
C ARG A 246 12.43 -12.01 -7.90
N LEU A 247 13.56 -12.71 -8.06
CA LEU A 247 14.59 -12.38 -9.05
C LEU A 247 14.30 -12.93 -10.46
N VAL A 248 13.27 -13.76 -10.62
CA VAL A 248 12.89 -14.32 -11.93
C VAL A 248 12.24 -13.23 -12.79
N ALA A 249 12.90 -12.82 -13.88
CA ALA A 249 12.40 -11.87 -14.87
C ALA A 249 13.18 -11.99 -16.19
N ASP A 250 12.55 -11.76 -17.35
CA ASP A 250 13.24 -11.71 -18.66
C ASP A 250 13.83 -10.31 -18.96
N VAL A 251 13.71 -9.39 -18.00
CA VAL A 251 14.13 -7.98 -18.10
C VAL A 251 15.07 -7.60 -16.96
N PRO A 252 15.90 -6.55 -17.12
CA PRO A 252 16.75 -6.07 -16.05
C PRO A 252 15.94 -5.69 -14.80
N LEU A 253 16.47 -6.08 -13.63
CA LEU A 253 15.88 -5.80 -12.33
C LEU A 253 16.87 -5.09 -11.41
N GLY A 254 16.34 -4.31 -10.47
CA GLY A 254 17.12 -3.60 -9.46
C GLY A 254 16.55 -3.74 -8.05
N ILE A 255 17.16 -3.04 -7.10
CA ILE A 255 16.72 -3.01 -5.70
C ILE A 255 16.72 -1.59 -5.18
N PHE A 256 15.64 -1.18 -4.52
CA PHE A 256 15.62 0.08 -3.78
C PHE A 256 16.46 -0.06 -2.51
N LEU A 257 17.51 0.74 -2.37
CA LEU A 257 18.49 0.67 -1.28
C LEU A 257 18.54 1.98 -0.51
N SER A 258 17.88 2.03 0.65
CA SER A 258 17.88 3.20 1.55
C SER A 258 18.99 3.15 2.62
N GLY A 259 19.73 2.03 2.70
CA GLY A 259 20.66 1.77 3.80
C GLY A 259 19.99 1.54 5.15
N GLY A 260 18.66 1.33 5.17
CA GLY A 260 17.94 0.76 6.30
C GLY A 260 18.10 -0.76 6.33
N ILE A 261 17.79 -1.40 7.46
CA ILE A 261 17.97 -2.84 7.61
C ILE A 261 17.13 -3.65 6.62
N ASP A 262 15.90 -3.22 6.30
CA ASP A 262 15.00 -4.00 5.45
C ASP A 262 15.50 -4.05 4.00
N SER A 263 15.70 -2.88 3.39
CA SER A 263 16.22 -2.77 2.03
C SER A 263 17.60 -3.40 1.88
N THR A 264 18.47 -3.25 2.88
CA THR A 264 19.81 -3.87 2.88
C THR A 264 19.73 -5.39 3.03
N THR A 265 18.76 -5.92 3.79
CA THR A 265 18.51 -7.36 3.88
C THR A 265 18.11 -7.94 2.53
N ILE A 266 17.18 -7.27 1.82
CA ILE A 266 16.78 -7.67 0.48
C ILE A 266 17.98 -7.63 -0.48
N ALA A 267 18.77 -6.55 -0.46
CA ALA A 267 19.97 -6.44 -1.27
C ALA A 267 21.01 -7.53 -0.97
N TYR A 268 21.19 -7.90 0.30
CA TYR A 268 22.08 -8.98 0.71
C TYR A 268 21.67 -10.32 0.11
N TYR A 269 20.41 -10.75 0.29
CA TYR A 269 19.95 -12.04 -0.25
C TYR A 269 19.93 -12.05 -1.76
N ALA A 270 19.62 -10.92 -2.38
CA ALA A 270 19.62 -10.83 -3.82
C ALA A 270 21.05 -10.97 -4.37
N GLN A 271 22.01 -10.22 -3.81
CA GLN A 271 23.41 -10.30 -4.22
C GLN A 271 23.99 -11.70 -3.98
N LYS A 272 23.61 -12.37 -2.89
CA LYS A 272 24.00 -13.76 -2.61
C LYS A 272 23.51 -14.75 -3.68
N ASN A 273 22.37 -14.46 -4.32
CA ASN A 273 21.80 -15.26 -5.41
C ASN A 273 22.26 -14.80 -6.81
N SER A 274 23.21 -13.85 -6.90
CA SER A 274 23.68 -13.31 -8.18
C SER A 274 25.20 -13.41 -8.29
N ALA A 275 25.68 -13.97 -9.41
CA ALA A 275 27.09 -14.00 -9.75
C ALA A 275 27.63 -12.62 -10.21
N ARG A 276 26.74 -11.68 -10.56
CA ARG A 276 27.08 -10.32 -10.98
C ARG A 276 26.64 -9.31 -9.91
N PRO A 277 27.31 -8.14 -9.82
CA PRO A 277 26.82 -7.05 -8.99
C PRO A 277 25.37 -6.70 -9.34
N ILE A 278 24.48 -6.72 -8.35
CA ILE A 278 23.09 -6.33 -8.56
C ILE A 278 22.99 -4.81 -8.67
N GLU A 279 22.09 -4.34 -9.54
CA GLU A 279 21.75 -2.93 -9.67
C GLU A 279 20.97 -2.44 -8.44
N THR A 280 21.48 -1.43 -7.75
CA THR A 280 20.86 -0.86 -6.55
C THR A 280 20.62 0.63 -6.74
N PHE A 281 19.49 1.13 -6.25
CA PHE A 281 19.02 2.49 -6.52
C PHE A 281 18.69 3.20 -5.21
N SER A 282 19.22 4.40 -5.05
CA SER A 282 18.89 5.29 -3.93
C SER A 282 18.60 6.70 -4.43
N VAL A 283 17.93 7.49 -3.58
CA VAL A 283 17.84 8.92 -3.77
C VAL A 283 18.51 9.65 -2.63
N ALA A 284 19.18 10.74 -2.97
CA ALA A 284 19.76 11.69 -2.05
C ALA A 284 18.99 13.01 -2.10
N PHE A 285 18.98 13.74 -0.99
CA PHE A 285 18.42 15.09 -0.93
C PHE A 285 19.53 16.08 -0.59
N LYS A 286 19.50 17.28 -1.20
CA LYS A 286 20.45 18.35 -0.84
C LYS A 286 20.33 18.73 0.64
N GLU A 287 19.14 18.60 1.21
CA GLU A 287 18.84 18.83 2.61
C GLU A 287 19.28 17.64 3.48
N LYS A 288 20.43 17.79 4.16
CA LYS A 288 21.06 16.74 4.98
C LYS A 288 20.13 16.07 6.02
N SER A 289 19.10 16.76 6.49
CA SER A 289 18.15 16.20 7.46
C SER A 289 17.33 15.04 6.89
N PHE A 290 17.09 15.01 5.58
CA PHE A 290 16.31 13.99 4.88
C PHE A 290 17.17 13.02 4.08
N ASP A 291 18.44 13.36 3.86
CA ASP A 291 19.37 12.51 3.15
C ASP A 291 19.70 11.21 3.94
N GLU A 292 19.66 10.08 3.24
CA GLU A 292 20.07 8.76 3.73
C GLU A 292 21.17 8.12 2.87
N SER A 293 21.64 8.85 1.84
CA SER A 293 22.61 8.41 0.83
C SER A 293 23.86 7.77 1.42
N ALA A 294 24.40 8.32 2.51
CA ALA A 294 25.60 7.82 3.15
C ALA A 294 25.47 6.34 3.60
N TYR A 295 24.30 5.96 4.11
CA TYR A 295 24.04 4.58 4.52
C TYR A 295 23.79 3.67 3.32
N ALA A 296 23.13 4.16 2.28
CA ALA A 296 22.95 3.43 1.02
C ALA A 296 24.32 3.11 0.36
N LYS A 297 25.23 4.10 0.32
CA LYS A 297 26.61 3.92 -0.15
C LYS A 297 27.39 2.91 0.69
N LEU A 298 27.27 2.99 2.01
CA LEU A 298 27.89 2.02 2.92
C LEU A 298 27.40 0.60 2.65
N ALA A 299 26.08 0.42 2.51
CA ALA A 299 25.46 -0.85 2.20
C ALA A 299 25.94 -1.40 0.85
N ALA A 300 25.89 -0.57 -0.19
CA ALA A 300 26.31 -0.95 -1.53
C ALA A 300 27.77 -1.36 -1.60
N LYS A 301 28.67 -0.58 -0.96
CA LYS A 301 30.10 -0.90 -0.87
C LYS A 301 30.34 -2.24 -0.17
N HIS A 302 29.64 -2.50 0.93
CA HIS A 302 29.77 -3.75 1.69
C HIS A 302 29.29 -4.96 0.88
N LEU A 303 28.18 -4.81 0.16
CA LEU A 303 27.59 -5.88 -0.63
C LEU A 303 28.25 -6.06 -2.01
N GLY A 304 29.04 -5.09 -2.49
CA GLY A 304 29.62 -5.11 -3.82
C GLY A 304 28.60 -4.93 -4.94
N THR A 305 27.55 -4.14 -4.70
CA THR A 305 26.49 -3.88 -5.70
C THR A 305 26.86 -2.77 -6.68
N SER A 306 26.26 -2.79 -7.86
CA SER A 306 26.32 -1.68 -8.82
C SER A 306 25.34 -0.60 -8.36
N HIS A 307 25.85 0.45 -7.71
CA HIS A 307 25.01 1.46 -7.06
C HIS A 307 24.78 2.70 -7.91
N HIS A 308 23.51 3.07 -8.09
CA HIS A 308 23.07 4.28 -8.75
C HIS A 308 22.37 5.18 -7.73
N GLU A 309 22.79 6.43 -7.70
CA GLU A 309 22.23 7.47 -6.84
C GLU A 309 21.76 8.64 -7.69
N ALA A 310 20.57 9.15 -7.39
CA ALA A 310 20.08 10.42 -7.92
C ALA A 310 19.90 11.42 -6.78
N THR A 311 20.47 12.61 -6.94
CA THR A 311 20.23 13.72 -6.00
C THR A 311 19.06 14.56 -6.50
N PHE A 312 18.04 14.71 -5.66
CA PHE A 312 16.90 15.58 -5.90
C PHE A 312 16.94 16.80 -4.96
N THR A 313 16.36 17.89 -5.41
CA THR A 313 16.15 19.12 -4.64
C THR A 313 14.74 19.15 -4.07
N ALA A 314 14.51 19.98 -3.05
CA ALA A 314 13.14 20.28 -2.61
C ALA A 314 12.24 20.75 -3.77
N LYS A 315 12.79 21.55 -4.70
CA LYS A 315 12.06 22.03 -5.88
C LYS A 315 11.59 20.88 -6.78
N ASP A 316 12.42 19.85 -7.02
CA ASP A 316 12.01 18.70 -7.83
C ASP A 316 10.81 17.95 -7.21
N LEU A 317 10.78 17.84 -5.88
CA LEU A 317 9.63 17.26 -5.16
C LEU A 317 8.39 18.14 -5.28
N LEU A 318 8.54 19.45 -5.10
CA LEU A 318 7.44 20.43 -5.15
C LEU A 318 6.83 20.53 -6.55
N ASP A 319 7.66 20.58 -7.58
CA ASP A 319 7.24 20.61 -8.98
C ASP A 319 6.44 19.35 -9.35
N SER A 320 6.67 18.22 -8.66
CA SER A 320 5.93 16.96 -8.88
C SER A 320 4.55 16.90 -8.21
N VAL A 321 4.25 17.79 -7.26
CA VAL A 321 3.00 17.77 -6.48
C VAL A 321 1.75 17.81 -7.39
N PRO A 322 1.58 18.76 -8.32
CA PRO A 322 0.38 18.80 -9.15
C PRO A 322 0.17 17.54 -9.99
N THR A 323 1.26 16.97 -10.53
CA THR A 323 1.19 15.75 -11.35
C THR A 323 0.86 14.53 -10.51
N VAL A 324 1.56 14.32 -9.39
CA VAL A 324 1.37 13.15 -8.51
C VAL A 324 -0.05 13.14 -7.92
N PHE A 325 -0.50 14.26 -7.35
CA PHE A 325 -1.84 14.33 -6.77
C PHE A 325 -2.94 14.38 -7.83
N GLY A 326 -2.66 14.90 -9.02
CA GLY A 326 -3.59 14.82 -10.16
C GLY A 326 -3.76 13.42 -10.73
N LEU A 327 -2.81 12.50 -10.46
CA LEU A 327 -2.88 11.09 -10.86
C LEU A 327 -3.50 10.19 -9.78
N LEU A 328 -3.57 10.60 -8.53
CA LEU A 328 -4.27 9.83 -7.49
C LEU A 328 -5.77 9.89 -7.75
N ASP A 329 -6.40 8.74 -7.99
CA ASP A 329 -7.86 8.62 -8.15
C ASP A 329 -8.59 8.31 -6.85
N GLU A 330 -7.85 8.20 -5.76
CA GLU A 330 -8.31 8.12 -4.38
C GLU A 330 -7.35 8.95 -3.52
N PRO A 331 -7.83 9.78 -2.58
CA PRO A 331 -6.94 10.61 -1.77
C PRO A 331 -6.07 9.74 -0.86
N LEU A 332 -4.77 10.04 -0.81
CA LEU A 332 -3.76 9.36 0.00
C LEU A 332 -2.81 10.41 0.59
N ALA A 333 -2.89 10.65 1.89
CA ALA A 333 -2.15 11.69 2.58
C ALA A 333 -0.76 11.24 3.08
N ASP A 334 -0.13 10.27 2.40
CA ASP A 334 1.27 9.90 2.64
C ASP A 334 2.21 10.76 1.77
N PRO A 335 2.93 11.74 2.34
CA PRO A 335 3.80 12.62 1.57
C PRO A 335 5.02 11.90 0.98
N SER A 336 5.35 10.68 1.45
CA SER A 336 6.44 9.89 0.89
C SER A 336 6.14 9.32 -0.51
N ILE A 337 4.91 9.48 -1.02
CA ILE A 337 4.60 9.18 -2.42
C ILE A 337 5.40 10.01 -3.42
N LEU A 338 5.73 11.27 -3.07
CA LEU A 338 6.52 12.17 -3.90
C LEU A 338 7.95 11.63 -4.12
N PRO A 339 8.76 11.39 -3.06
CA PRO A 339 10.10 10.86 -3.25
C PRO A 339 10.09 9.41 -3.77
N THR A 340 9.03 8.63 -3.50
CA THR A 340 8.88 7.27 -4.07
C THR A 340 8.66 7.34 -5.59
N SER A 341 7.89 8.33 -6.07
CA SER A 341 7.67 8.56 -7.50
C SER A 341 8.98 8.98 -8.19
N LEU A 342 9.76 9.88 -7.58
CA LEU A 342 11.07 10.29 -8.10
C LEU A 342 12.08 9.12 -8.14
N LEU A 343 12.15 8.31 -7.07
CA LEU A 343 12.98 7.10 -7.05
C LEU A 343 12.55 6.12 -8.15
N SER A 344 11.25 5.93 -8.33
CA SER A 344 10.71 5.04 -9.36
C SER A 344 11.03 5.54 -10.77
N SER A 345 10.84 6.84 -11.02
CA SER A 345 11.20 7.49 -12.28
C SER A 345 12.69 7.34 -12.61
N PHE A 346 13.56 7.55 -11.62
CA PHE A 346 14.99 7.35 -11.76
C PHE A 346 15.35 5.89 -12.08
N THR A 347 14.78 4.96 -11.31
CA THR A 347 15.04 3.52 -11.45
C THR A 347 14.57 2.98 -12.80
N ARG A 348 13.42 3.45 -13.28
CA ARG A 348 12.85 3.05 -14.57
C ARG A 348 13.79 3.31 -15.75
N LYS A 349 14.69 4.29 -15.64
CA LYS A 349 15.68 4.61 -16.69
C LYS A 349 16.66 3.47 -16.96
N LYS A 350 16.80 2.50 -16.03
CA LYS A 350 17.74 1.38 -16.13
C LYS A 350 17.08 0.01 -16.08
N VAL A 351 16.01 -0.14 -15.30
CA VAL A 351 15.37 -1.45 -15.04
C VAL A 351 13.84 -1.36 -15.15
N THR A 352 13.20 -2.49 -15.41
CA THR A 352 11.72 -2.59 -15.50
C THR A 352 11.11 -3.15 -14.22
N VAL A 353 11.92 -3.84 -13.41
CA VAL A 353 11.54 -4.44 -12.13
C VAL A 353 12.46 -3.93 -11.01
N ALA A 354 11.90 -3.69 -9.82
CA ALA A 354 12.66 -3.41 -8.61
C ALA A 354 12.15 -4.24 -7.42
N LEU A 355 13.03 -4.61 -6.50
CA LEU A 355 12.64 -5.18 -5.21
C LEU A 355 12.70 -4.09 -4.13
N GLY A 356 11.66 -4.05 -3.28
CA GLY A 356 11.53 -3.15 -2.14
C GLY A 356 11.63 -3.88 -0.79
N GLY A 357 11.90 -3.12 0.27
CA GLY A 357 11.92 -3.62 1.66
C GLY A 357 10.56 -3.55 2.37
N ASP A 358 9.48 -3.28 1.64
CA ASP A 358 8.14 -3.07 2.20
C ASP A 358 7.63 -4.33 2.93
N GLY A 359 6.98 -4.14 4.08
CA GLY A 359 6.56 -5.21 4.99
C GLY A 359 7.52 -5.50 6.14
N GLY A 360 8.78 -5.07 6.04
CA GLY A 360 9.78 -5.32 7.08
C GLY A 360 9.46 -4.64 8.42
N ASP A 361 8.87 -3.44 8.41
CA ASP A 361 8.46 -2.78 9.66
C ASP A 361 7.21 -3.41 10.27
N GLU A 362 6.22 -3.81 9.47
CA GLU A 362 4.96 -4.37 9.94
C GLU A 362 5.09 -5.78 10.47
N LEU A 363 5.97 -6.60 9.88
CA LEU A 363 6.22 -7.96 10.34
C LEU A 363 7.10 -8.02 11.60
N PHE A 364 8.03 -7.08 11.75
CA PHE A 364 9.08 -7.15 12.78
C PHE A 364 9.01 -5.99 13.79
N ALA A 365 7.83 -5.41 14.00
CA ALA A 365 7.60 -4.34 14.98
C ALA A 365 8.55 -3.13 14.82
N GLY A 366 8.78 -2.68 13.59
CA GLY A 366 9.80 -1.68 13.25
C GLY A 366 9.49 -0.24 13.62
N TYR A 367 8.20 0.08 13.79
CA TYR A 367 7.75 1.45 14.05
C TYR A 367 7.99 1.90 15.49
N PRO A 368 8.30 3.19 15.72
CA PRO A 368 8.39 3.76 17.07
C PRO A 368 7.10 3.62 17.89
N THR A 369 5.95 3.43 17.23
CA THR A 369 4.65 3.21 17.88
C THR A 369 4.65 1.96 18.76
N PHE A 370 5.40 0.90 18.43
CA PHE A 370 5.52 -0.28 19.29
C PHE A 370 6.28 0.01 20.59
N GLN A 371 7.27 0.90 20.55
CA GLN A 371 7.94 1.37 21.77
C GLN A 371 7.00 2.29 22.57
N ALA A 372 6.25 3.16 21.88
CA ALA A 372 5.24 4.00 22.52
C ALA A 372 4.15 3.17 23.21
N GLU A 373 3.69 2.07 22.62
CA GLU A 373 2.70 1.17 23.21
C GLU A 373 3.20 0.53 24.49
N ARG A 374 4.44 0.03 24.50
CA ARG A 374 5.06 -0.47 25.74
C ARG A 374 5.07 0.59 26.83
N PHE A 375 5.47 1.81 26.49
CA PHE A 375 5.42 2.93 27.44
C PHE A 375 3.98 3.25 27.85
N ALA A 376 3.01 3.20 26.94
CA ALA A 376 1.60 3.48 27.20
C ALA A 376 0.96 2.45 28.14
N THR A 377 1.33 1.17 28.00
CA THR A 377 0.89 0.09 28.90
C THR A 377 1.48 0.28 30.30
N LEU A 378 2.78 0.59 30.42
CA LEU A 378 3.39 0.93 31.71
C LEU A 378 2.74 2.19 32.33
N PHE A 379 2.52 3.22 31.52
CA PHE A 379 1.89 4.48 31.92
C PHE A 379 0.41 4.31 32.31
N ALA A 380 -0.30 3.35 31.72
CA ALA A 380 -1.68 3.05 32.04
C ALA A 380 -1.86 2.58 33.50
N HIS A 381 -0.82 2.03 34.13
CA HIS A 381 -0.84 1.64 35.53
C HIS A 381 -0.55 2.80 36.52
N LEU A 382 -0.20 4.00 36.03
CA LEU A 382 0.09 5.14 36.90
C LEU A 382 -1.19 5.82 37.45
N PRO A 383 -1.13 6.48 38.64
CA PRO A 383 -2.24 7.22 39.20
C PRO A 383 -2.73 8.36 38.29
N ARG A 384 -4.03 8.68 38.34
CA ARG A 384 -4.65 9.74 37.52
C ARG A 384 -3.95 11.09 37.63
N ALA A 385 -3.47 11.46 38.82
CA ALA A 385 -2.76 12.72 39.04
C ALA A 385 -1.48 12.84 38.19
N VAL A 386 -0.72 11.75 38.07
CA VAL A 386 0.50 11.69 37.24
C VAL A 386 0.15 11.81 35.75
N LYS A 387 -0.94 11.17 35.33
CA LYS A 387 -1.44 11.24 33.95
C LYS A 387 -1.88 12.65 33.58
N SER A 388 -2.65 13.32 34.44
CA SER A 388 -3.10 14.70 34.23
C SER A 388 -1.94 15.70 34.23
N ALA A 389 -0.95 15.50 35.10
CA ALA A 389 0.26 16.32 35.10
C ALA A 389 1.05 16.16 33.78
N ALA A 390 1.26 14.93 33.32
CA ALA A 390 1.97 14.67 32.07
C ALA A 390 1.28 15.32 30.86
N ALA A 391 -0.06 15.25 30.78
CA ALA A 391 -0.82 15.91 29.73
C ALA A 391 -0.64 17.44 29.76
N PHE A 392 -0.76 18.05 30.94
CA PHE A 392 -0.58 19.49 31.13
C PHE A 392 0.82 19.98 30.74
N PHE A 393 1.87 19.22 31.09
CA PHE A 393 3.25 19.61 30.77
C PHE A 393 3.58 19.43 29.28
N ALA A 394 3.01 18.43 28.61
CA ALA A 394 3.25 18.24 27.19
C ALA A 394 2.66 19.37 26.33
N ASP A 395 1.49 19.89 26.70
CA ASP A 395 0.86 21.05 26.04
C ASP A 395 1.70 22.34 26.17
N LYS A 396 2.66 22.37 27.11
CA LYS A 396 3.56 23.50 27.36
C LYS A 396 4.95 23.34 26.76
N LEU A 397 5.24 22.22 26.10
CA LEU A 397 6.54 22.00 25.48
C LEU A 397 6.73 22.97 24.29
N PRO A 398 7.89 23.64 24.17
CA PRO A 398 8.14 24.63 23.13
C PRO A 398 8.12 24.01 21.72
N VAL A 399 7.55 24.74 20.77
CA VAL A 399 7.41 24.30 19.38
C VAL A 399 8.77 24.24 18.68
N GLN A 400 9.36 23.04 18.60
CA GLN A 400 10.60 22.82 17.86
C GLN A 400 10.30 22.62 16.36
N GLN A 401 10.68 23.61 15.55
CA GLN A 401 10.30 23.68 14.13
C GLN A 401 11.31 23.08 13.13
N HIS A 402 12.55 22.72 13.53
CA HIS A 402 13.64 22.54 12.55
C HIS A 402 14.40 21.21 12.52
N LYS A 403 14.05 20.16 13.29
CA LYS A 403 14.72 18.85 13.18
C LYS A 403 13.75 17.67 13.40
N GLY A 404 13.41 16.96 12.32
CA GLY A 404 12.69 15.68 12.38
C GLY A 404 11.29 15.74 13.04
N LEU A 405 10.81 14.61 13.57
CA LEU A 405 9.69 14.62 14.52
C LEU A 405 10.22 15.22 15.84
N GLY A 406 10.01 16.52 16.05
CA GLY A 406 10.38 17.20 17.31
C GLY A 406 9.79 16.51 18.54
N MET A 407 10.47 16.62 19.69
CA MET A 407 10.05 15.94 20.93
C MET A 407 8.63 16.33 21.35
N GLN A 408 8.24 17.59 21.14
CA GLN A 408 6.88 18.08 21.36
C GLN A 408 5.86 17.32 20.52
N PHE A 409 6.06 17.21 19.20
CA PHE A 409 5.14 16.47 18.32
C PHE A 409 4.99 15.01 18.74
N LYS A 410 6.09 14.36 19.16
CA LYS A 410 6.04 12.99 19.68
C LYS A 410 5.24 12.92 20.99
N ALA A 411 5.39 13.88 21.89
CA ALA A 411 4.65 13.94 23.15
C ALA A 411 3.16 14.21 22.93
N GLU A 412 2.80 15.20 22.09
CA GLU A 412 1.42 15.51 21.71
C GLU A 412 0.75 14.29 21.09
N LYS A 413 1.37 13.69 20.05
CA LYS A 413 0.84 12.47 19.42
C LYS A 413 0.70 11.34 20.42
N PHE A 414 1.69 11.13 21.30
CA PHE A 414 1.62 10.12 22.33
C PHE A 414 0.38 10.30 23.22
N ILE A 415 0.11 11.54 23.66
CA ILE A 415 -1.05 11.88 24.49
C ILE A 415 -2.37 11.71 23.76
N GLU A 416 -2.44 12.07 22.47
CA GLU A 416 -3.63 11.85 21.64
C GLU A 416 -4.09 10.38 21.65
N GLY A 417 -3.14 9.44 21.78
CA GLY A 417 -3.46 8.01 21.92
C GLY A 417 -4.28 7.68 23.15
N PHE A 418 -4.16 8.41 24.26
CA PHE A 418 -4.99 8.17 25.45
C PHE A 418 -6.41 8.75 25.34
N GLY A 419 -6.70 9.52 24.28
CA GLY A 419 -8.04 10.01 23.99
C GLY A 419 -8.96 8.97 23.32
N VAL A 420 -8.45 7.77 23.04
CA VAL A 420 -9.18 6.67 22.40
C VAL A 420 -9.01 5.37 23.18
N GLU A 421 -9.82 4.35 22.87
CA GLU A 421 -9.64 3.01 23.42
C GLU A 421 -8.24 2.45 23.08
N PRO A 422 -7.61 1.64 23.97
CA PRO A 422 -6.27 1.10 23.75
C PRO A 422 -6.04 0.44 22.38
N LYS A 423 -7.03 -0.30 21.87
CA LYS A 423 -6.99 -0.95 20.56
C LYS A 423 -6.82 0.02 19.37
N TYR A 424 -7.26 1.27 19.50
CA TYR A 424 -7.17 2.28 18.42
C TYR A 424 -5.95 3.19 18.52
N ARG A 425 -5.11 3.06 19.57
CA ARG A 425 -3.97 3.97 19.82
C ARG A 425 -3.04 4.10 18.62
N HIS A 426 -2.70 2.97 18.01
CA HIS A 426 -1.81 2.97 16.85
C HIS A 426 -2.41 3.67 15.64
N ALA A 427 -3.69 3.42 15.32
CA ALA A 427 -4.38 4.12 14.25
C ALA A 427 -4.41 5.63 14.52
N ARG A 428 -4.66 6.04 15.78
CA ARG A 428 -4.65 7.46 16.17
C ARG A 428 -3.27 8.12 16.09
N TRP A 429 -2.20 7.40 16.44
CA TRP A 429 -0.82 7.90 16.34
C TRP A 429 -0.35 8.05 14.89
N LEU A 430 -0.73 7.09 14.03
CA LEU A 430 -0.40 7.11 12.61
C LEU A 430 -1.24 8.12 11.84
N GLY A 431 -2.50 8.30 12.21
CA GLY A 431 -3.46 9.15 11.52
C GLY A 431 -3.34 10.65 11.78
N SER A 432 -4.28 11.38 11.18
CA SER A 432 -4.41 12.85 11.24
C SER A 432 -5.47 13.28 12.24
N PHE A 433 -6.74 13.37 11.83
CA PHE A 433 -7.83 13.85 12.69
C PHE A 433 -8.32 12.75 13.65
N GLY A 434 -8.74 13.12 14.85
CA GLY A 434 -9.51 12.24 15.73
C GLY A 434 -11.01 12.40 15.49
N THR A 435 -11.81 11.42 15.93
CA THR A 435 -13.28 11.50 15.87
C THR A 435 -13.83 12.72 16.62
N GLY A 436 -13.17 13.14 17.71
CA GLY A 436 -13.51 14.36 18.43
C GLY A 436 -13.27 15.66 17.65
N ASP A 437 -12.44 15.64 16.60
CA ASP A 437 -12.19 16.81 15.75
C ASP A 437 -13.30 17.01 14.71
N TYR A 438 -14.11 15.98 14.43
CA TYR A 438 -15.13 16.02 13.39
C TYR A 438 -16.13 17.15 13.62
N VAL A 439 -16.57 17.36 14.87
CA VAL A 439 -17.53 18.42 15.24
C VAL A 439 -17.04 19.82 14.87
N LYS A 440 -15.72 20.02 14.83
CA LYS A 440 -15.10 21.29 14.41
C LYS A 440 -14.81 21.32 12.91
N MET A 441 -14.54 20.16 12.31
CA MET A 441 -14.01 20.03 10.96
C MET A 441 -15.09 19.93 9.89
N PHE A 442 -16.15 19.17 10.13
CA PHE A 442 -17.22 18.92 9.16
C PHE A 442 -18.41 19.86 9.36
N THR A 443 -19.11 20.18 8.27
CA THR A 443 -20.37 20.92 8.37
C THR A 443 -21.45 20.13 9.10
N PRO A 444 -22.48 20.77 9.68
CA PRO A 444 -23.55 20.07 10.40
C PRO A 444 -24.25 18.98 9.58
N ASP A 445 -24.42 19.19 8.27
CA ASP A 445 -25.07 18.23 7.38
C ASP A 445 -24.24 16.95 7.22
N ILE A 446 -22.93 17.10 7.01
CA ILE A 446 -21.99 15.98 6.95
C ILE A 446 -21.94 15.26 8.30
N LEU A 447 -21.86 15.99 9.42
CA LEU A 447 -21.85 15.40 10.76
C LEU A 447 -23.08 14.55 11.05
N ARG A 448 -24.27 15.03 10.66
CA ARG A 448 -25.51 14.25 10.84
C ARG A 448 -25.46 12.94 10.06
N SER A 449 -24.89 12.95 8.84
CA SER A 449 -24.73 11.73 8.04
C SER A 449 -23.74 10.72 8.60
N LEU A 450 -22.82 11.15 9.49
CA LEU A 450 -21.80 10.32 10.14
C LEU A 450 -22.23 9.82 11.53
N SER A 451 -23.50 9.95 11.91
CA SER A 451 -23.99 9.56 13.22
C SER A 451 -23.63 8.09 13.51
N PHE A 452 -22.86 7.86 14.59
CA PHE A 452 -22.36 6.55 15.03
C PHE A 452 -21.30 5.89 14.12
N TYR A 453 -20.74 6.60 13.13
CA TYR A 453 -19.67 6.06 12.31
C TYR A 453 -18.34 5.94 13.07
N ASN A 454 -17.74 4.76 13.07
CA ASN A 454 -16.41 4.51 13.62
C ASN A 454 -15.37 4.39 12.49
N PRO A 455 -14.48 5.39 12.27
CA PRO A 455 -13.44 5.30 11.25
C PRO A 455 -12.38 4.23 11.57
N TYR A 456 -12.36 3.71 12.81
CA TYR A 456 -11.45 2.66 13.25
C TYR A 456 -12.06 1.25 13.18
N GLU A 457 -13.28 1.08 12.66
CA GLU A 457 -13.91 -0.25 12.50
C GLU A 457 -13.00 -1.30 11.80
N PRO A 458 -12.13 -0.95 10.82
CA PRO A 458 -11.20 -1.93 10.27
C PRO A 458 -10.28 -2.56 11.33
N VAL A 459 -9.92 -1.81 12.39
CA VAL A 459 -9.13 -2.35 13.51
C VAL A 459 -9.92 -3.43 14.25
N ASP A 460 -11.20 -3.19 14.54
CA ASP A 460 -12.06 -4.16 15.22
C ASP A 460 -12.16 -5.46 14.42
N ARG A 461 -12.47 -5.35 13.12
CA ARG A 461 -12.59 -6.49 12.21
C ARG A 461 -11.36 -7.38 12.22
N TYR A 462 -10.16 -6.78 12.12
CA TYR A 462 -8.92 -7.55 12.03
C TYR A 462 -8.45 -8.09 13.38
N LEU A 463 -8.78 -7.43 14.49
CA LEU A 463 -8.57 -7.99 15.83
C LEU A 463 -9.46 -9.22 16.07
N GLU A 464 -10.72 -9.18 15.64
CA GLU A 464 -11.64 -10.32 15.71
C GLU A 464 -11.16 -11.50 14.85
N GLU A 465 -10.68 -11.21 13.64
CA GLU A 465 -10.16 -12.23 12.73
C GLU A 465 -8.93 -12.96 13.30
N ALA A 466 -8.05 -12.25 13.99
CA ALA A 466 -6.81 -12.81 14.54
C ALA A 466 -7.03 -13.85 15.65
N ARG A 467 -8.26 -14.00 16.18
CA ARG A 467 -8.63 -14.99 17.23
C ARG A 467 -7.55 -15.17 18.31
N ILE A 468 -7.17 -14.05 18.92
CA ILE A 468 -6.21 -13.83 20.02
C ILE A 468 -5.14 -14.93 20.20
N ALA A 469 -4.08 -14.84 19.39
CA ALA A 469 -2.76 -15.32 19.77
C ALA A 469 -1.87 -14.12 20.12
N SER A 470 -1.71 -13.85 21.43
CA SER A 470 -1.08 -12.66 22.04
C SER A 470 -1.60 -11.28 21.54
N PRO A 471 -1.93 -10.32 22.43
CA PRO A 471 -2.37 -8.98 22.03
C PRO A 471 -1.38 -8.26 21.09
N GLU A 472 -0.08 -8.47 21.27
CA GLU A 472 0.97 -7.81 20.51
C GLU A 472 1.13 -8.35 19.08
N ASN A 473 1.00 -9.66 18.88
CA ASN A 473 0.98 -10.22 17.50
C ASN A 473 -0.32 -9.87 16.77
N ALA A 474 -1.45 -9.80 17.48
CA ALA A 474 -2.70 -9.30 16.90
C ALA A 474 -2.55 -7.85 16.40
N LEU A 475 -1.82 -7.01 17.14
CA LEU A 475 -1.52 -5.64 16.71
C LEU A 475 -0.63 -5.59 15.44
N LEU A 476 0.37 -6.47 15.33
CA LEU A 476 1.16 -6.59 14.09
C LEU A 476 0.28 -7.02 12.90
N TYR A 477 -0.65 -7.95 13.12
CA TYR A 477 -1.63 -8.33 12.11
C TYR A 477 -2.51 -7.15 11.66
N VAL A 478 -2.98 -6.32 12.61
CA VAL A 478 -3.71 -5.09 12.29
C VAL A 478 -2.87 -4.16 11.43
N TYR A 479 -1.56 -3.99 11.71
CA TYR A 479 -0.67 -3.20 10.84
C TYR A 479 -0.59 -3.75 9.42
N LEU A 480 -0.45 -5.07 9.27
CA LEU A 480 -0.42 -5.73 7.95
C LEU A 480 -1.72 -5.50 7.17
N ARG A 481 -2.87 -5.53 7.85
CA ARG A 481 -4.20 -5.44 7.25
C ARG A 481 -4.79 -4.04 7.14
N THR A 482 -4.13 -3.03 7.70
CA THR A 482 -4.57 -1.64 7.62
C THR A 482 -3.46 -0.81 7.00
N TYR A 483 -2.49 -0.39 7.80
CA TYR A 483 -1.42 0.52 7.39
C TYR A 483 -0.60 0.04 6.19
N LEU A 484 -0.13 -1.21 6.21
CA LEU A 484 0.64 -1.75 5.07
C LEU A 484 -0.21 -1.84 3.82
N MET A 485 -1.36 -2.50 3.92
CA MET A 485 -2.22 -2.83 2.78
C MET A 485 -2.79 -1.60 2.09
N ASP A 486 -3.35 -0.66 2.86
CA ASP A 486 -4.12 0.47 2.31
C ASP A 486 -3.32 1.78 2.21
N GLN A 487 -2.15 1.87 2.85
CA GLN A 487 -1.27 3.05 2.73
C GLN A 487 0.05 2.72 2.03
N VAL A 488 0.87 1.83 2.61
CA VAL A 488 2.24 1.59 2.13
C VAL A 488 2.24 0.93 0.75
N LEU A 489 1.51 -0.16 0.57
CA LEU A 489 1.43 -0.88 -0.71
C LEU A 489 0.72 -0.06 -1.79
N VAL A 490 -0.31 0.72 -1.43
CA VAL A 490 -0.98 1.63 -2.36
C VAL A 490 -0.01 2.69 -2.85
N LYS A 491 0.75 3.33 -1.95
CA LYS A 491 1.80 4.30 -2.33
C LYS A 491 2.80 3.67 -3.29
N VAL A 492 3.35 2.50 -2.94
CA VAL A 492 4.40 1.86 -3.73
C VAL A 492 3.87 1.47 -5.11
N ASP A 493 2.68 0.87 -5.19
CA ASP A 493 2.03 0.55 -6.47
C ASP A 493 1.81 1.82 -7.31
N ARG A 494 1.18 2.86 -6.76
CA ARG A 494 0.85 4.09 -7.51
C ARG A 494 2.11 4.79 -8.00
N ALA A 495 3.06 5.06 -7.11
CA ALA A 495 4.29 5.78 -7.44
C ALA A 495 5.16 5.03 -8.46
N SER A 496 5.28 3.70 -8.32
CA SER A 496 6.06 2.90 -9.26
C SER A 496 5.35 2.76 -10.61
N MET A 497 4.03 2.58 -10.60
CA MET A 497 3.29 2.33 -11.83
C MET A 497 3.02 3.55 -12.69
N TRP A 498 2.96 4.76 -12.13
CA TRP A 498 3.01 5.97 -12.96
C TRP A 498 4.28 6.07 -13.80
N ASN A 499 5.33 5.38 -13.38
CA ASN A 499 6.62 5.29 -14.06
C ASN A 499 6.81 3.94 -14.75
N ALA A 500 5.75 3.13 -14.94
CA ALA A 500 5.84 1.82 -15.58
C ALA A 500 6.95 0.92 -15.00
N LEU A 501 7.14 0.94 -13.68
CA LEU A 501 8.12 0.16 -12.94
C LEU A 501 7.39 -0.83 -12.03
N GLU A 502 7.67 -2.12 -12.15
CA GLU A 502 7.13 -3.11 -11.20
C GLU A 502 7.95 -3.16 -9.92
N VAL A 503 7.31 -3.01 -8.77
CA VAL A 503 7.96 -3.24 -7.47
C VAL A 503 7.46 -4.55 -6.84
N ARG A 504 8.41 -5.38 -6.40
CA ARG A 504 8.20 -6.66 -5.70
C ARG A 504 8.58 -6.52 -4.23
N ALA A 505 7.80 -7.11 -3.33
CA ALA A 505 8.02 -7.05 -1.88
C ALA A 505 8.34 -8.46 -1.33
N PRO A 506 9.63 -8.82 -1.12
CA PRO A 506 10.01 -10.15 -0.63
C PRO A 506 9.61 -10.42 0.82
N PHE A 507 9.58 -9.41 1.68
CA PHE A 507 9.09 -9.61 3.06
C PHE A 507 7.64 -10.12 3.11
N LEU A 508 6.87 -9.87 2.05
CA LEU A 508 5.46 -10.21 1.94
C LEU A 508 5.20 -11.53 1.22
N ASP A 509 6.18 -12.43 1.26
CA ASP A 509 5.98 -13.83 0.89
C ASP A 509 5.09 -14.55 1.88
N GLU A 510 4.11 -15.33 1.41
CA GLU A 510 3.14 -15.96 2.31
C GLU A 510 3.78 -16.91 3.31
N HIS A 511 4.79 -17.69 2.91
CA HIS A 511 5.46 -18.62 3.81
C HIS A 511 6.32 -17.90 4.84
N LEU A 512 6.86 -16.74 4.48
CA LEU A 512 7.56 -15.86 5.40
C LEU A 512 6.59 -15.18 6.37
N VAL A 513 5.46 -14.65 5.87
CA VAL A 513 4.44 -13.99 6.68
C VAL A 513 3.84 -14.97 7.69
N ASP A 514 3.43 -16.17 7.25
CA ASP A 514 2.89 -17.20 8.14
C ASP A 514 3.89 -17.61 9.22
N PHE A 515 5.16 -17.75 8.85
CA PHE A 515 6.21 -18.06 9.82
C PHE A 515 6.46 -16.94 10.81
N VAL A 516 6.58 -15.68 10.36
CA VAL A 516 6.87 -14.55 11.26
C VAL A 516 5.68 -14.25 12.16
N GLN A 517 4.45 -14.42 11.69
CA GLN A 517 3.24 -14.26 12.50
C GLN A 517 3.15 -15.30 13.62
N SER A 518 3.58 -16.54 13.37
CA SER A 518 3.62 -17.59 14.40
C SER A 518 4.78 -17.46 15.39
N LEU A 519 5.75 -16.56 15.18
CA LEU A 519 6.82 -16.34 16.16
C LEU A 519 6.31 -15.61 17.42
N PRO A 520 6.83 -15.93 18.61
CA PRO A 520 6.61 -15.13 19.81
C PRO A 520 6.93 -13.65 19.58
N TYR A 521 6.11 -12.76 20.14
CA TYR A 521 6.28 -11.31 19.95
C TYR A 521 7.66 -10.81 20.38
N ASP A 522 8.22 -11.35 21.47
CA ASP A 522 9.54 -10.96 21.98
C ASP A 522 10.68 -11.25 21.00
N PHE A 523 10.51 -12.16 20.04
CA PHE A 523 11.50 -12.37 18.98
C PHE A 523 11.50 -11.19 18.00
N LYS A 524 10.36 -10.53 17.82
CA LYS A 524 10.19 -9.37 16.94
C LYS A 524 10.55 -8.06 17.66
N CYS A 525 10.15 -7.92 18.93
CA CYS A 525 10.42 -6.75 19.76
C CYS A 525 10.91 -7.14 21.16
N ASN A 526 12.23 -7.23 21.34
CA ASN A 526 12.83 -7.59 22.63
C ASN A 526 13.16 -6.32 23.45
N GLY A 527 12.44 -6.10 24.54
CA GLY A 527 12.54 -4.85 25.30
C GLY A 527 12.27 -3.62 24.42
N TRP A 528 13.21 -2.69 24.39
CA TRP A 528 13.11 -1.49 23.55
C TRP A 528 13.64 -1.70 22.13
N ARG A 529 14.15 -2.89 21.80
CA ARG A 529 14.79 -3.17 20.53
C ARG A 529 13.79 -3.75 19.53
N THR A 530 13.34 -2.90 18.63
CA THR A 530 12.54 -3.27 17.46
C THR A 530 13.34 -4.08 16.44
N LYS A 531 12.65 -4.88 15.62
CA LYS A 531 13.24 -5.73 14.59
C LYS A 531 14.30 -6.67 15.15
N TYR A 532 14.08 -7.22 16.34
CA TYR A 532 15.12 -7.91 17.10
C TYR A 532 15.69 -9.11 16.33
N ILE A 533 14.86 -10.08 15.96
CA ILE A 533 15.29 -11.27 15.20
C ILE A 533 15.94 -10.91 13.86
N LEU A 534 15.41 -9.89 13.14
CA LEU A 534 15.99 -9.45 11.88
C LEU A 534 17.38 -8.83 12.09
N LYS A 535 17.57 -8.04 13.16
CA LYS A 535 18.87 -7.48 13.52
C LYS A 535 19.87 -8.54 13.95
N GLU A 536 19.44 -9.55 14.71
CA GLU A 536 20.30 -10.67 15.07
C GLU A 536 20.71 -11.47 13.84
N LEU A 537 19.76 -11.77 12.94
CA LEU A 537 20.03 -12.48 11.69
C LEU A 537 21.08 -11.77 10.83
N MET A 538 21.04 -10.44 10.79
CA MET A 538 21.93 -9.65 9.93
C MET A 538 23.19 -9.14 10.63
N ARG A 539 23.37 -9.42 11.94
CA ARG A 539 24.47 -8.91 12.76
C ARG A 539 25.85 -9.19 12.17
N ASP A 540 26.06 -10.43 11.68
CA ASP A 540 27.34 -10.87 11.11
C ASP A 540 27.37 -10.79 9.58
N LYS A 541 26.26 -10.35 8.97
CA LYS A 541 26.10 -10.26 7.51
C LYS A 541 26.28 -8.82 7.01
N LEU A 542 26.00 -7.82 7.85
CA LEU A 542 25.99 -6.40 7.50
C LEU A 542 26.86 -5.56 8.45
N PRO A 543 27.31 -4.37 8.03
CA PRO A 543 27.99 -3.42 8.89
C PRO A 543 27.13 -3.06 10.12
N ARG A 544 27.76 -3.02 11.30
CA ARG A 544 27.13 -2.65 12.56
C ARG A 544 26.34 -1.33 12.48
N ALA A 545 26.88 -0.34 11.76
CA ALA A 545 26.24 0.95 11.54
C ALA A 545 24.88 0.88 10.80
N ILE A 546 24.62 -0.19 10.03
CA ILE A 546 23.34 -0.45 9.38
C ILE A 546 22.41 -1.23 10.34
N VAL A 547 22.92 -2.28 10.99
CA VAL A 547 22.14 -3.14 11.88
C VAL A 547 21.60 -2.39 13.10
N GLU A 548 22.39 -1.51 13.68
CA GLU A 548 22.03 -0.73 14.87
C GLU A 548 21.29 0.59 14.54
N ARG A 549 21.17 0.93 13.24
CA ARG A 549 20.52 2.17 12.81
C ARG A 549 19.06 2.21 13.29
N GLN A 550 18.66 3.34 13.85
CA GLN A 550 17.26 3.59 14.19
C GLN A 550 16.44 3.83 12.92
N LYS A 551 15.15 3.42 12.95
CA LYS A 551 14.23 3.65 11.82
C LYS A 551 14.14 5.14 11.52
N LYS A 552 14.48 5.50 10.29
CA LYS A 552 14.21 6.80 9.71
C LYS A 552 13.20 6.59 8.57
N GLY A 553 12.15 7.40 8.56
CA GLY A 553 11.12 7.36 7.52
C GLY A 553 11.59 8.09 6.27
N PHE A 554 11.02 7.72 5.13
CA PHE A 554 11.26 8.41 3.86
C PHE A 554 10.44 9.70 3.77
N GLY A 555 10.63 10.58 4.76
CA GLY A 555 9.82 11.77 4.97
C GLY A 555 10.33 12.99 4.21
N VAL A 556 9.44 13.96 4.03
CA VAL A 556 9.72 15.27 3.43
C VAL A 556 9.24 16.39 4.39
N PRO A 557 9.78 17.63 4.29
CA PRO A 557 9.47 18.71 5.23
C PRO A 557 8.11 19.38 4.95
N VAL A 558 7.01 18.62 4.94
CA VAL A 558 5.66 19.11 4.61
C VAL A 558 5.28 20.39 5.37
N GLY A 559 5.55 20.45 6.67
CA GLY A 559 5.22 21.64 7.48
C GLY A 559 6.00 22.90 7.10
N ALA A 560 7.19 22.77 6.51
CA ALA A 560 7.91 23.92 5.97
C ALA A 560 7.34 24.31 4.60
N TRP A 561 7.05 23.33 3.74
CA TRP A 561 6.45 23.57 2.43
C TRP A 561 5.11 24.28 2.50
N LEU A 562 4.21 23.87 3.42
CA LEU A 562 2.91 24.51 3.60
C LEU A 562 3.01 26.01 3.98
N LYS A 563 4.14 26.44 4.55
CA LYS A 563 4.39 27.85 4.93
C LYS A 563 5.14 28.66 3.87
N ALA A 564 5.79 27.98 2.92
CA ALA A 564 6.64 28.58 1.92
C ALA A 564 6.23 28.09 0.53
N ASP A 565 6.86 27.05 0.02
CA ASP A 565 6.78 26.68 -1.39
C ASP A 565 5.38 26.23 -1.87
N LEU A 566 4.59 25.61 -0.98
CA LEU A 566 3.20 25.21 -1.25
C LEU A 566 2.18 26.18 -0.65
N ARG A 567 2.62 27.31 -0.11
CA ARG A 567 1.74 28.26 0.57
C ARG A 567 0.61 28.71 -0.33
N ASP A 568 0.93 29.22 -1.52
CA ASP A 568 -0.08 29.78 -2.42
C ASP A 568 -1.06 28.72 -2.92
N LEU A 569 -0.56 27.53 -3.27
CA LEU A 569 -1.40 26.38 -3.62
C LEU A 569 -2.33 25.99 -2.46
N THR A 570 -1.80 25.98 -1.23
CA THR A 570 -2.56 25.62 -0.04
C THR A 570 -3.65 26.66 0.24
N HIS A 571 -3.34 27.95 0.14
CA HIS A 571 -4.32 29.02 0.34
C HIS A 571 -5.40 29.03 -0.75
N ASP A 572 -5.07 28.74 -2.01
CA ASP A 572 -6.07 28.63 -3.07
C ASP A 572 -6.98 27.40 -2.86
N ALA A 573 -6.38 26.23 -2.64
CA ALA A 573 -7.09 24.96 -2.46
C ALA A 573 -7.91 24.92 -1.16
N LEU A 574 -7.48 25.62 -0.12
CA LEU A 574 -8.17 25.70 1.18
C LEU A 574 -8.84 27.07 1.41
N SER A 575 -9.03 27.86 0.35
CA SER A 575 -9.67 29.18 0.44
C SER A 575 -11.08 29.08 1.00
N GLU A 576 -11.48 30.07 1.80
CA GLU A 576 -12.80 30.09 2.43
C GLU A 576 -13.95 29.95 1.41
N SER A 577 -13.84 30.60 0.25
CA SER A 577 -14.83 30.52 -0.82
C SER A 577 -14.96 29.10 -1.39
N ARG A 578 -13.84 28.40 -1.60
CA ARG A 578 -13.82 27.02 -2.11
C ARG A 578 -14.37 26.04 -1.08
N ILE A 579 -13.90 26.12 0.16
CA ILE A 579 -14.41 25.27 1.25
C ILE A 579 -15.92 25.44 1.44
N ARG A 580 -16.42 26.69 1.41
CA ARG A 580 -17.86 26.98 1.47
C ARG A 580 -18.63 26.38 0.29
N LYS A 581 -18.07 26.47 -0.92
CA LYS A 581 -18.70 25.94 -2.13
C LYS A 581 -18.83 24.41 -2.10
N ASP A 582 -17.82 23.72 -1.58
CA ASP A 582 -17.84 22.26 -1.50
C ASP A 582 -18.82 21.78 -0.40
N GLY A 583 -19.05 22.57 0.65
CA GLY A 583 -20.04 22.29 1.69
C GLY A 583 -19.68 21.15 2.64
N ILE A 584 -18.45 20.63 2.55
CA ILE A 584 -17.99 19.46 3.33
C ILE A 584 -17.35 19.87 4.66
N PHE A 585 -16.40 20.81 4.62
CA PHE A 585 -15.65 21.24 5.81
C PHE A 585 -16.11 22.60 6.32
N GLU A 586 -15.92 22.83 7.62
CA GLU A 586 -16.19 24.10 8.28
C GLU A 586 -15.13 25.16 7.92
N PRO A 587 -15.48 26.21 7.16
CA PRO A 587 -14.49 27.15 6.64
C PRO A 587 -13.73 27.88 7.75
N LYS A 588 -14.42 28.26 8.84
CA LYS A 588 -13.79 28.96 9.97
C LYS A 588 -12.70 28.12 10.64
N TYR A 589 -12.93 26.81 10.74
CA TYR A 589 -11.97 25.89 11.34
C TYR A 589 -10.75 25.71 10.45
N VAL A 590 -10.96 25.46 9.15
CA VAL A 590 -9.86 25.35 8.17
C VAL A 590 -8.98 26.62 8.17
N GLN A 591 -9.61 27.80 8.16
CA GLN A 591 -8.89 29.08 8.22
C GLN A 591 -8.12 29.28 9.55
N THR A 592 -8.61 28.71 10.65
CA THR A 592 -7.90 28.72 11.94
C THR A 592 -6.66 27.84 11.90
N LEU A 593 -6.76 26.62 11.35
CA LEU A 593 -5.61 25.72 11.18
C LEU A 593 -4.50 26.38 10.34
N LEU A 594 -4.86 27.04 9.23
CA LEU A 594 -3.92 27.77 8.38
C LEU A 594 -3.18 28.86 9.19
N ARG A 595 -3.93 29.78 9.82
CA ARG A 595 -3.33 30.90 10.57
C ARG A 595 -2.43 30.44 11.72
N GLU A 596 -2.87 29.45 12.49
CA GLU A 596 -2.08 28.94 13.63
C GLU A 596 -0.81 28.24 13.17
N HIS A 597 -0.85 27.54 12.03
CA HIS A 597 0.32 26.89 11.46
C HIS A 597 1.33 27.91 10.93
N GLU A 598 0.88 28.87 10.13
CA GLU A 598 1.73 29.92 9.55
C GLU A 598 2.41 30.75 10.64
N ARG A 599 1.67 31.18 11.66
CA ARG A 599 2.21 31.94 12.80
C ARG A 599 3.13 31.11 13.71
N GLY A 600 3.16 29.79 13.53
CA GLY A 600 3.95 28.89 14.37
C GLY A 600 3.38 28.68 15.77
N THR A 601 2.14 29.09 16.02
CA THR A 601 1.44 28.89 17.30
C THR A 601 1.17 27.41 17.55
N ARG A 602 0.83 26.65 16.50
CA ARG A 602 0.62 25.19 16.57
C ARG A 602 1.12 24.48 15.30
N ASN A 603 1.50 23.21 15.42
CA ASN A 603 1.96 22.41 14.28
C ASN A 603 0.83 21.58 13.64
N HIS A 604 0.05 22.20 12.76
CA HIS A 604 -1.03 21.53 12.01
C HIS A 604 -0.62 20.83 10.72
N ARG A 605 0.66 20.51 10.53
CA ARG A 605 1.19 20.00 9.25
C ARG A 605 0.43 18.77 8.71
N LYS A 606 0.03 17.84 9.58
CA LYS A 606 -0.69 16.61 9.19
C LYS A 606 -2.11 16.95 8.74
N LEU A 607 -2.84 17.69 9.58
CA LEU A 607 -4.22 18.10 9.33
C LEU A 607 -4.36 18.88 8.02
N LEU A 608 -3.50 19.89 7.83
CA LEU A 608 -3.49 20.71 6.62
C LEU A 608 -3.09 19.91 5.39
N TRP A 609 -2.16 18.96 5.52
CA TRP A 609 -1.78 18.08 4.41
C TRP A 609 -2.95 17.19 3.97
N SER A 610 -3.65 16.54 4.90
CA SER A 610 -4.79 15.67 4.56
C SER A 610 -5.94 16.47 3.92
N LEU A 611 -6.20 17.69 4.40
CA LEU A 611 -7.17 18.61 3.76
C LEU A 611 -6.72 19.04 2.36
N LEU A 612 -5.45 19.42 2.19
CA LEU A 612 -4.91 19.84 0.90
C LEU A 612 -5.00 18.71 -0.13
N VAL A 613 -4.54 17.51 0.22
CA VAL A 613 -4.57 16.33 -0.67
C VAL A 613 -6.00 16.00 -1.07
N PHE A 614 -6.95 16.02 -0.13
CA PHE A 614 -8.36 15.81 -0.45
C PHE A 614 -8.89 16.87 -1.41
N GLN A 615 -8.57 18.15 -1.18
CA GLN A 615 -9.04 19.23 -2.05
C GLN A 615 -8.46 19.16 -3.46
N LEU A 616 -7.17 18.84 -3.60
CA LEU A 616 -6.56 18.61 -4.92
C LEU A 616 -7.22 17.43 -5.64
N TRP A 617 -7.52 16.34 -4.92
CA TRP A 617 -8.24 15.19 -5.46
C TRP A 617 -9.67 15.57 -5.87
N GLN A 618 -10.43 16.25 -5.01
CA GLN A 618 -11.82 16.67 -5.25
C GLN A 618 -11.92 17.57 -6.50
N LEU A 619 -10.96 18.46 -6.69
CA LEU A 619 -10.90 19.33 -7.87
C LEU A 619 -10.72 18.56 -9.17
N LYS A 620 -10.01 17.43 -9.12
CA LYS A 620 -9.71 16.61 -10.30
C LYS A 620 -10.80 15.57 -10.58
N TRP A 621 -11.32 14.92 -9.55
CA TRP A 621 -12.13 13.70 -9.66
C TRP A 621 -13.53 13.81 -9.06
N GLY A 622 -13.76 14.73 -8.12
CA GLY A 622 -15.01 14.82 -7.36
C GLY A 622 -16.16 15.54 -8.08
N ARG A 623 -16.04 15.82 -9.38
CA ARG A 623 -17.04 16.51 -10.20
C ARG A 623 -17.54 15.65 -11.34
#